data_AF-A0A7R9S0N9-F1
#
_entry.id   AF-A0A7R9S0N9-F1
#
_cell.length_a   1.000
_cell.length_b   1.000
_cell.length_c   1.000
_cell.angle_alpha   90.00
_cell.angle_beta   90.00
_cell.angle_gamma   90.00
#
_symmetry.space_group_name_H-M   'P 1'
#
loop_
_entity.id
_entity.type
_entity.pdbx_description
1 polymer ?
#
loop_
_entity_poly.entity_id
_entity_poly.type
_entity_poly.pdbx_seq_one_letter_code
_entity_poly.pdbx_strand_id
1 'polypeptide(L)'
;NTDTFGVPYDYESIMHYNRLDFSRNNLLTMTPTDPLALFSMGIRKDRLRWSDAATVNNHLDCIDNLPPTCPIEKRPHCENG
;
A
#
# COMPACT_ATOMS: atom_id res chain seq x y z
N ASN A 1 14.62 -14.00 -1.12
CA ASN A 1 13.35 -14.40 -0.48
C ASN A 1 12.54 -13.13 -0.30
N THR A 2 11.26 -13.12 -0.65
CA THR A 2 10.39 -11.94 -0.50
C THR A 2 9.52 -12.15 0.73
N ASP A 3 9.48 -11.16 1.63
CA ASP A 3 8.64 -11.17 2.83
C ASP A 3 7.46 -10.21 2.65
N THR A 4 6.26 -10.67 3.00
CA THR A 4 5.02 -9.89 2.92
C THR A 4 4.51 -9.45 4.29
N PHE A 5 5.16 -9.87 5.38
CA PHE A 5 4.74 -9.59 6.75
C PHE A 5 3.26 -9.95 7.04
N GLY A 6 2.75 -10.99 6.36
CA GLY A 6 1.36 -11.45 6.47
C GLY A 6 0.32 -10.55 5.79
N VAL A 7 0.73 -9.50 5.08
CA VAL A 7 -0.17 -8.58 4.38
C VAL A 7 -0.49 -9.14 2.97
N PRO A 8 -1.79 -9.23 2.59
CA PRO A 8 -2.17 -9.69 1.26
C PRO A 8 -1.83 -8.65 0.18
N TYR A 9 -1.74 -9.10 -1.08
CA TYR A 9 -1.50 -8.21 -2.22
C TYR A 9 -2.62 -7.17 -2.36
N ASP A 10 -2.27 -5.89 -2.37
CA ASP A 10 -3.22 -4.80 -2.49
C ASP A 10 -3.10 -4.11 -3.86
N TYR A 11 -4.07 -4.35 -4.75
CA TYR A 11 -4.17 -3.67 -6.04
C TYR A 11 -4.32 -2.14 -5.89
N GLU A 12 -4.85 -1.68 -4.76
CA GLU A 12 -5.10 -0.26 -4.46
C GLU A 12 -3.96 0.41 -3.67
N SER A 13 -2.86 -0.32 -3.42
CA SER A 13 -1.65 0.24 -2.79
C SER A 13 -1.18 1.48 -3.55
N ILE A 14 -0.73 2.50 -2.82
CA ILE A 14 -0.16 3.71 -3.46
C ILE A 14 1.11 3.39 -4.26
N MET A 15 1.77 2.29 -3.92
CA MET A 15 2.98 1.79 -4.58
C MET A 15 2.67 0.96 -5.84
N HIS A 16 1.39 0.60 -6.06
CA HIS A 16 1.00 -0.21 -7.19
C HIS A 16 1.06 0.61 -8.48
N TYR A 17 1.70 0.06 -9.53
CA TYR A 17 1.70 0.68 -10.86
C TYR A 17 0.31 0.73 -11.48
N ASN A 18 0.06 1.73 -12.33
CA ASN A 18 -1.13 1.79 -13.15
C ASN A 18 -1.10 0.72 -14.26
N ARG A 19 -2.28 0.26 -14.69
CA ARG A 19 -2.44 -0.73 -15.78
C ARG A 19 -1.82 -0.30 -17.13
N LEU A 20 -1.55 0.99 -17.32
CA LEU A 20 -0.93 1.56 -18.52
C LEU A 20 0.49 2.10 -18.29
N ASP A 21 1.05 1.97 -17.09
CA ASP A 21 2.39 2.50 -16.81
C ASP A 21 3.42 1.88 -17.75
N PHE A 22 4.28 2.74 -18.30
CA PHE A 22 5.31 2.42 -19.30
C PHE A 22 4.78 1.86 -20.64
N SER A 23 3.48 1.96 -20.91
CA SER A 23 2.91 1.57 -22.20
C SER A 23 3.40 2.50 -23.32
N ARG A 24 3.82 1.92 -24.45
CA ARG A 24 4.22 2.68 -25.66
C ARG A 24 3.09 2.86 -26.67
N ASN A 25 2.01 2.09 -26.53
CA ASN A 25 0.94 1.96 -27.51
C ASN A 25 -0.46 2.03 -26.88
N ASN A 26 -0.55 2.56 -25.65
CA ASN A 26 -1.78 2.64 -24.86
C ASN A 26 -2.46 1.29 -24.59
N LEU A 27 -1.75 0.18 -24.76
CA LEU A 27 -2.22 -1.13 -24.34
C LEU A 27 -1.84 -1.39 -22.88
N LEU A 28 -2.61 -2.28 -22.24
CA LEU A 28 -2.35 -2.72 -20.88
C LEU A 28 -0.97 -3.37 -20.78
N THR A 29 -0.15 -2.88 -19.86
CA THR A 29 1.15 -3.50 -19.52
C THR A 29 1.01 -4.49 -18.37
N MET A 30 -0.02 -4.33 -17.54
CA MET A 30 -0.39 -5.25 -16.47
C MET A 30 -1.89 -5.52 -16.49
N THR A 31 -2.27 -6.78 -16.27
CA THR A 31 -3.66 -7.22 -16.14
C THR A 31 -3.78 -8.01 -14.84
N PRO A 32 -4.69 -7.65 -13.93
CA PRO A 32 -4.87 -8.37 -12.68
C PRO A 32 -5.51 -9.74 -12.93
N THR A 33 -5.25 -10.69 -12.04
CA THR A 33 -5.92 -12.00 -12.05
C THR A 33 -7.39 -11.88 -11.66
N ASP A 34 -7.74 -10.96 -10.77
CA ASP A 34 -9.13 -10.55 -10.53
C ASP A 34 -9.51 -9.43 -11.51
N PRO A 35 -10.40 -9.68 -12.48
CA PRO A 35 -10.80 -8.66 -13.46
C PRO A 35 -11.43 -7.41 -12.83
N LEU A 36 -12.03 -7.53 -11.64
CA LEU A 36 -12.66 -6.40 -10.95
C LEU A 36 -11.63 -5.38 -10.44
N ALA A 37 -10.37 -5.79 -10.28
CA ALA A 37 -9.30 -4.91 -9.81
C ALA A 37 -8.68 -4.05 -10.92
N LEU A 38 -9.03 -4.25 -12.20
CA LEU A 38 -8.36 -3.57 -13.32
C LEU A 38 -8.37 -2.03 -13.19
N PHE A 39 -9.46 -1.48 -12.68
CA PHE A 39 -9.61 -0.03 -12.53
C PHE A 39 -9.14 0.49 -11.18
N SER A 40 -8.86 -0.40 -10.21
CA SER A 40 -8.38 -0.03 -8.88
C SER A 40 -6.85 0.08 -8.82
N MET A 41 -6.15 -0.54 -9.76
CA MET A 41 -4.69 -0.50 -9.92
C MET A 41 -4.14 0.90 -10.22
N GLY A 42 -3.10 1.28 -9.47
CA GLY A 42 -2.35 2.52 -9.67
C GLY A 42 -3.19 3.79 -9.58
N ILE A 43 -4.26 3.75 -8.78
CA ILE A 43 -4.96 4.96 -8.36
C ILE A 43 -4.09 5.65 -7.31
N ARG A 44 -3.56 6.82 -7.65
CA ARG A 44 -2.89 7.70 -6.69
C ARG A 44 -3.95 8.33 -5.77
N LYS A 45 -3.86 8.04 -4.47
CA LYS A 45 -4.71 8.60 -3.42
C LYS A 45 -3.85 9.50 -2.53
N ASP A 46 -4.46 10.48 -1.87
CA ASP A 46 -3.76 11.39 -0.94
C ASP A 46 -3.40 10.75 0.41
N ARG A 47 -3.57 9.42 0.54
CA ARG A 47 -3.32 8.68 1.77
C ARG A 47 -2.88 7.24 1.47
N LEU A 48 -2.06 6.71 2.37
CA LEU A 48 -1.67 5.30 2.40
C LEU A 48 -2.90 4.40 2.59
N ARG A 49 -2.87 3.22 1.98
CA ARG A 49 -3.81 2.15 2.32
C ARG A 49 -3.44 1.54 3.66
N TRP A 50 -4.40 0.82 4.25
CA TRP A 50 -4.14 0.03 5.46
C TRP A 50 -2.98 -0.95 5.24
N SER A 51 -2.91 -1.59 4.07
CA SER A 51 -1.89 -2.57 3.68
C SER A 51 -0.50 -1.95 3.60
N ASP A 52 -0.38 -0.76 3.00
CA ASP A 52 0.85 0.02 2.93
C ASP A 52 1.38 0.31 4.34
N ALA A 53 0.50 0.82 5.21
CA ALA A 53 0.85 1.14 6.59
C ALA A 53 1.17 -0.12 7.42
N ALA A 54 0.38 -1.19 7.28
CA ALA A 54 0.59 -2.45 7.99
C ALA A 54 1.92 -3.10 7.60
N THR A 55 2.27 -3.10 6.31
CA THR A 55 3.54 -3.66 5.83
C THR A 55 4.73 -2.94 6.46
N VAL A 56 4.74 -1.60 6.44
CA VAL A 56 5.82 -0.81 7.05
C VAL A 56 5.87 -1.00 8.57
N ASN A 57 4.71 -0.97 9.23
CA ASN A 57 4.64 -1.13 10.69
C ASN A 57 5.10 -2.51 11.16
N ASN A 58 4.73 -3.58 10.44
CA ASN A 58 5.17 -4.94 10.74
C ASN A 58 6.65 -5.14 10.39
N HIS A 59 7.17 -4.46 9.38
CA HIS A 59 8.59 -4.55 9.01
C HIS A 59 9.51 -3.87 10.03
N LEU A 60 9.06 -2.75 10.59
CA LEU A 60 9.83 -1.92 11.53
C LEU A 60 9.46 -2.16 13.00
N ASP A 61 8.65 -3.18 13.29
CA ASP A 61 8.14 -3.51 14.63
C ASP A 61 7.56 -2.29 15.36
N CYS A 62 6.84 -1.43 14.63
CA CYS A 62 6.38 -0.15 15.15
C CYS A 62 5.34 -0.32 16.28
N ILE A 63 4.57 -1.41 16.30
CA ILE A 63 3.52 -1.67 17.29
C ILE A 63 4.13 -2.01 18.66
N ASP A 64 5.16 -2.84 18.68
CA ASP A 64 5.85 -3.24 19.91
C ASP A 64 6.69 -2.10 20.50
N ASN A 65 7.07 -1.14 19.65
CA ASN A 65 7.84 0.05 20.01
C ASN A 65 6.99 1.32 20.13
N LEU A 66 5.67 1.20 20.25
CA LEU A 66 4.81 2.37 20.45
C LEU A 66 5.15 3.05 21.79
N PRO A 67 5.42 4.37 21.81
CA PRO A 67 5.56 5.08 23.07
C PRO A 67 4.23 5.02 23.84
N PRO A 68 4.26 4.97 25.19
CA PRO A 68 3.07 4.83 26.03
C PRO A 68 2.07 5.99 25.90
N THR A 69 2.46 7.06 25.21
CA THR A 69 1.64 8.25 24.95
C THR A 69 0.98 8.25 23.58
N CYS A 70 0.99 7.15 22.80
CA CYS A 70 0.20 7.09 21.57
C CYS A 70 -1.30 7.11 21.94
N PRO A 71 -2.00 8.26 21.84
CA PRO A 71 -3.38 8.32 22.25
C PRO A 71 -4.16 7.50 21.22
N ILE A 72 -4.91 6.51 21.66
CA ILE A 72 -5.73 5.64 20.79
C ILE A 72 -6.68 6.49 19.91
N GLU A 73 -6.93 7.75 20.27
CA GLU A 73 -7.72 8.73 19.52
C GLU A 73 -6.97 9.48 18.40
N LYS A 74 -5.64 9.47 18.37
CA LYS A 74 -4.84 10.04 17.29
C LYS A 74 -4.09 8.92 16.58
N ARG A 75 -4.69 8.49 15.46
CA ARG A 75 -4.07 7.60 14.47
C ARG A 75 -2.60 7.96 14.25
N PRO A 76 -1.71 6.98 14.04
CA PRO A 76 -0.27 7.21 13.91
C PRO A 76 0.00 8.33 12.91
N HIS A 77 0.59 9.41 13.41
CA HIS A 77 1.04 10.50 12.58
C HIS A 77 2.32 10.03 11.88
N CYS A 78 2.25 9.87 10.57
CA CYS A 78 3.42 9.54 9.77
C CYS A 78 4.37 10.74 9.84
N GLU A 79 5.57 10.57 10.40
CA GLU A 79 6.54 11.67 10.61
C GLU A 79 7.25 12.15 9.34
N ASN A 80 6.85 11.66 8.16
CA ASN A 80 7.34 12.15 6.88
C ASN A 80 6.16 12.76 6.11
N GLY A 81 5.84 14.00 6.46
CA GLY A 81 4.99 14.92 5.70
C GLY A 81 5.82 16.12 5.26
#